data_AF-A0A3C0HJK8-F1
#
_entry.id   AF-A0A3C0HJK8-F1
#
_cell.length_a   1.000
_cell.length_b   1.000
_cell.length_c   1.000
_cell.angle_alpha   90.00
_cell.angle_beta   90.00
_cell.angle_gamma   90.00
#
_symmetry.space_group_name_H-M   'P 1'
#
loop_
_entity.id
_entity.type
_entity.pdbx_description
1 polymer ?
#
loop_
_entity_poly.entity_id
_entity_poly.type
_entity_poly.pdbx_seq_one_letter_code
_entity_poly.pdbx_strand_id
1 'polypeptide(L)'
;MRADLFAAPGAPRLPFAGRDLDFPVHRIYCVGRNFADHAREMGAAVERGTPVIFMKPADALHLHPRLPYPPGTADLHHEVEMVVAIGRDADGELHAGEGAGLVCGYGVGLDLTRRDLQA
;
A
#
# COMPACT_ATOMS: atom_id res chain seq x y z
N MET A 1 21.17 5.80 25.74
CA MET A 1 20.38 6.17 24.55
C MET A 1 21.20 7.20 23.77
N ARG A 2 21.33 7.05 22.45
CA ARG A 2 22.01 8.06 21.62
C ARG A 2 21.01 9.14 21.23
N ALA A 3 21.44 10.39 21.17
CA ALA A 3 20.63 11.47 20.60
C ALA A 3 20.70 11.40 19.07
N ASP A 4 19.62 11.79 18.41
CA ASP A 4 19.62 11.95 16.96
C ASP A 4 20.44 13.19 16.58
N LEU A 5 21.17 13.09 15.46
CA LEU A 5 21.94 14.22 14.91
C LEU A 5 21.02 15.33 14.37
N PHE A 6 19.80 14.97 14.00
CA PHE A 6 18.73 15.84 13.50
C PHE A 6 17.37 15.21 13.84
N ALA A 7 16.32 16.02 13.90
CA ALA A 7 14.98 15.51 14.21
C ALA A 7 14.53 14.48 13.17
N ALA A 8 14.15 13.28 13.62
CA ALA A 8 13.51 12.30 12.76
C ALA A 8 12.12 12.82 12.33
N PRO A 9 11.75 12.70 11.05
CA PRO A 9 10.39 13.02 10.63
C PRO A 9 9.39 12.11 11.34
N GLY A 10 8.23 12.66 11.70
CA GLY A 10 7.14 11.88 12.26
C GLY A 10 6.63 10.83 11.27
N ALA A 11 6.15 9.70 11.77
CA ALA A 11 5.54 8.68 10.92
C ALA A 11 4.31 9.25 10.20
N PRO A 12 4.11 8.97 8.89
CA PRO A 12 2.89 9.32 8.17
C PRO A 12 1.65 8.73 8.84
N ARG A 13 0.52 9.45 8.79
CA ARG A 13 -0.71 9.11 9.52
C ARG A 13 -1.93 9.19 8.61
N LEU A 14 -2.90 8.30 8.84
CA LEU A 14 -4.21 8.31 8.19
C LEU A 14 -5.31 8.56 9.23
N PRO A 15 -6.28 9.46 8.97
CA PRO A 15 -7.46 9.59 9.83
C PRO A 15 -8.23 8.27 9.90
N PHE A 16 -8.55 7.80 11.10
CA PHE A 16 -9.24 6.53 11.29
C PHE A 16 -10.75 6.76 11.48
N ALA A 17 -11.52 6.56 10.41
CA ALA A 17 -12.96 6.86 10.41
C ALA A 17 -13.72 6.18 11.56
N GLY A 18 -14.65 6.90 12.17
CA GLY A 18 -15.46 6.42 13.30
C GLY A 18 -14.77 6.54 14.67
N ARG A 19 -13.51 6.97 14.73
CA ARG A 19 -12.79 7.29 15.96
C ARG A 19 -12.03 8.61 15.79
N ASP A 20 -11.88 9.37 16.85
CA ASP A 20 -11.01 10.56 16.84
C ASP A 20 -9.55 10.14 17.06
N LEU A 21 -9.04 9.33 16.12
CA LEU A 21 -7.72 8.70 16.17
C LEU A 21 -7.09 8.68 14.78
N ASP A 22 -5.77 8.68 14.76
CA ASP A 22 -4.96 8.45 13.56
C ASP A 22 -4.34 7.06 13.56
N PHE A 23 -4.27 6.43 12.39
CA PHE A 23 -3.50 5.22 12.14
C PHE A 23 -2.08 5.58 11.67
N PRO A 24 -1.03 5.29 12.47
CA PRO A 24 0.36 5.53 12.07
C PRO A 24 0.82 4.47 11.07
N VAL A 25 1.28 4.91 9.91
CA VAL A 25 1.68 4.01 8.82
C VAL A 25 3.16 3.66 8.95
N HIS A 26 3.44 2.37 9.08
CA HIS A 26 4.81 1.86 9.17
C HIS A 26 5.35 1.43 7.80
N ARG A 27 4.64 0.53 7.11
CA ARG A 27 5.03 -0.02 5.79
C ARG A 27 3.80 -0.17 4.92
N ILE A 28 3.98 -0.05 3.61
CA ILE A 28 2.95 -0.26 2.61
C ILE A 28 3.38 -1.42 1.72
N TYR A 29 2.61 -2.50 1.75
CA TYR A 29 2.77 -3.67 0.89
C TYR A 29 1.65 -3.66 -0.16
N CYS A 30 2.01 -3.91 -1.41
CA CYS A 30 1.09 -3.94 -2.54
C CYS A 30 1.14 -5.31 -3.20
N VAL A 31 0.01 -5.78 -3.73
CA VAL A 31 -0.14 -7.10 -4.34
C VAL A 31 -0.45 -6.94 -5.83
N GLY A 32 0.54 -7.18 -6.68
CA GLY A 32 0.39 -7.09 -8.13
C GLY A 32 -0.35 -8.29 -8.70
N ARG A 33 -1.16 -8.03 -9.75
CA ARG A 33 -1.89 -9.06 -10.54
C ARG A 33 -2.84 -9.94 -9.71
N ASN A 34 -3.45 -9.37 -8.66
CA ASN A 34 -4.34 -10.10 -7.76
C ASN A 34 -5.79 -10.23 -8.26
N PHE A 35 -6.13 -9.61 -9.40
CA PHE A 35 -7.41 -9.77 -10.08
C PHE A 35 -7.21 -10.44 -11.43
N ALA A 36 -7.81 -11.62 -11.59
CA ALA A 36 -7.58 -12.51 -12.74
C ALA A 36 -8.00 -11.88 -14.08
N ASP A 37 -9.01 -11.02 -14.09
CA ASP A 37 -9.49 -10.38 -15.32
C ASP A 37 -8.57 -9.22 -15.75
N HIS A 38 -8.09 -8.41 -14.81
CA HIS A 38 -7.12 -7.34 -15.09
C HIS A 38 -5.76 -7.87 -15.57
N ALA A 39 -5.31 -8.99 -15.02
CA ALA A 39 -4.05 -9.60 -15.45
C ALA A 39 -4.12 -10.18 -16.89
N ARG A 40 -5.30 -10.61 -17.34
CA ARG A 40 -5.52 -11.00 -18.76
C ARG A 40 -5.51 -9.78 -19.68
N GLU A 41 -6.03 -8.64 -19.25
CA GLU A 41 -5.98 -7.37 -20.01
C GLU A 41 -4.55 -6.89 -20.23
N MET A 42 -3.64 -7.12 -19.28
CA MET A 42 -2.21 -6.81 -19.42
C MET A 42 -1.39 -7.89 -20.16
N GLY A 43 -2.05 -8.88 -20.77
CA GLY A 43 -1.37 -9.93 -21.56
C GLY A 43 -0.53 -10.92 -20.74
N ALA A 44 -0.71 -10.96 -19.41
CA ALA A 44 0.03 -11.87 -18.54
C ALA A 44 -0.75 -13.17 -18.28
N ALA A 45 -0.09 -14.31 -18.42
CA ALA A 45 -0.60 -15.57 -17.90
C ALA A 45 -0.53 -15.52 -16.36
N VAL A 46 -1.68 -15.49 -15.68
CA VAL A 46 -1.71 -15.66 -14.23
C VAL A 46 -1.58 -17.14 -13.93
N GLU A 47 -0.38 -17.58 -13.58
CA GLU A 47 -0.27 -18.82 -12.82
C GLU A 47 -0.87 -18.56 -11.43
N ARG A 48 -2.03 -19.18 -11.16
CA ARG A 48 -2.58 -19.22 -9.81
C ARG A 48 -1.51 -19.83 -8.90
N GLY A 49 -0.86 -19.05 -8.05
CA GLY A 49 0.09 -19.63 -7.09
C GLY A 49 1.03 -18.68 -6.38
N THR A 50 1.41 -17.54 -6.96
CA THR A 50 2.36 -16.64 -6.29
C THR A 50 2.07 -15.17 -6.61
N PRO A 51 1.61 -14.37 -5.63
CA PRO A 51 1.44 -12.94 -5.84
C PRO A 51 2.77 -12.25 -6.01
N VAL A 52 2.82 -11.22 -6.86
CA VAL A 52 3.95 -10.28 -6.88
C VAL A 52 3.73 -9.30 -5.73
N ILE A 53 4.67 -9.25 -4.78
CA ILE A 53 4.62 -8.29 -3.67
C ILE A 53 5.69 -7.23 -3.90
N PHE A 54 5.29 -5.97 -3.85
CA PHE A 54 6.19 -4.83 -3.85
C PHE A 54 5.82 -3.87 -2.73
N MET A 55 6.65 -2.85 -2.51
CA MET A 55 6.46 -1.89 -1.44
C MET A 55 6.48 -0.47 -1.97
N LYS A 56 5.73 0.40 -1.28
CA LYS A 56 5.89 1.85 -1.36
C LYS A 56 6.40 2.36 -0.01
N PRO A 57 7.24 3.40 0.03
CA PRO A 57 7.65 3.98 1.30
C PRO A 57 6.42 4.63 1.97
N ALA A 58 6.37 4.66 3.30
CA ALA A 58 5.18 5.13 4.04
C ALA A 58 4.82 6.59 3.71
N ASP A 59 5.82 7.40 3.38
CA ASP A 59 5.69 8.81 2.99
C ASP A 59 5.25 9.02 1.53
N ALA A 60 5.04 7.95 0.76
CA ALA A 60 4.36 8.03 -0.53
C ALA A 60 2.84 8.26 -0.40
N LEU A 61 2.30 8.24 0.83
CA LEU A 61 0.91 8.58 1.08
C LEU A 61 0.60 10.03 0.72
N HIS A 62 -0.48 10.21 -0.02
CA HIS A 62 -0.98 11.52 -0.42
C HIS A 62 -2.47 11.62 -0.14
N LEU A 63 -2.86 12.51 0.75
CA LEU A 63 -4.26 12.68 1.20
C LEU A 63 -4.94 13.93 0.64
N HIS A 64 -4.20 14.74 -0.11
CA HIS A 64 -4.76 15.96 -0.67
C HIS A 64 -5.52 15.68 -1.97
N PRO A 65 -6.62 16.41 -2.23
CA PRO A 65 -7.44 16.18 -3.41
C PRO A 65 -6.73 16.50 -4.74
N ARG A 66 -5.62 17.26 -4.69
CA ARG A 66 -4.79 17.56 -5.85
C ARG A 66 -3.48 16.81 -5.73
N LEU A 67 -3.20 15.95 -6.69
CA LEU A 67 -1.92 15.29 -6.84
C LEU A 67 -1.13 15.97 -7.96
N PRO A 68 0.10 16.46 -7.70
CA PRO A 68 1.00 16.87 -8.77
C PRO A 68 1.35 15.69 -9.68
N TYR A 69 1.31 15.91 -10.99
CA TYR A 69 1.77 14.89 -11.93
C TYR A 69 3.27 14.60 -11.70
N PRO A 70 3.67 13.34 -11.49
CA PRO A 70 5.04 13.03 -11.09
C PRO A 70 6.03 13.29 -12.23
N PRO A 71 7.23 13.78 -11.94
CA PRO A 71 8.26 13.99 -12.96
C PRO A 71 8.78 12.65 -13.51
N GLY A 72 9.31 12.71 -14.73
CA GLY A 72 10.00 11.57 -15.36
C GLY A 72 9.09 10.48 -15.93
N THR A 73 7.80 10.76 -16.11
CA THR A 73 6.86 9.88 -16.82
C THR A 73 6.00 10.70 -17.77
N ALA A 74 5.53 10.10 -18.84
CA ALA A 74 4.43 10.62 -19.67
C ALA A 74 3.18 9.70 -19.61
N ASP A 75 3.25 8.65 -18.80
CA ASP A 75 2.24 7.58 -18.75
C ASP A 75 1.92 7.20 -17.30
N LEU A 76 1.13 8.03 -16.63
CA LEU A 76 0.68 7.79 -15.26
C LEU A 76 -0.63 6.99 -15.24
N HIS A 77 -0.56 5.76 -14.75
CA HIS A 77 -1.71 4.89 -14.53
C HIS A 77 -2.25 5.01 -13.09
N HIS A 78 -3.55 4.72 -12.95
CA HIS A 78 -4.22 4.58 -11.66
C HIS A 78 -4.84 3.19 -11.56
N GLU A 79 -4.67 2.54 -10.41
CA GLU A 79 -5.32 1.28 -10.03
C GLU A 79 -6.06 1.50 -8.71
N VAL A 80 -7.36 1.25 -8.67
CA VAL A 80 -8.17 1.37 -7.45
C VAL A 80 -8.02 0.07 -6.66
N GLU A 81 -7.60 0.18 -5.41
CA GLU A 81 -7.29 -0.98 -4.58
C GLU A 81 -7.99 -0.92 -3.22
N MET A 82 -8.35 -2.10 -2.70
CA MET A 82 -8.74 -2.22 -1.30
C MET A 82 -7.48 -2.19 -0.43
N VAL A 83 -7.44 -1.25 0.52
CA VAL A 83 -6.36 -1.13 1.50
C VAL A 83 -6.78 -1.82 2.79
N VAL A 84 -5.90 -2.67 3.32
CA VAL A 84 -6.09 -3.38 4.59
C VAL A 84 -5.14 -2.80 5.64
N ALA A 85 -5.66 -2.29 6.75
CA ALA A 85 -4.87 -1.71 7.83
C ALA A 85 -4.61 -2.75 8.94
N ILE A 86 -3.34 -3.11 9.15
CA ILE A 86 -2.92 -4.09 10.17
C ILE A 86 -2.68 -3.37 11.50
N GLY A 87 -3.42 -3.75 12.54
CA GLY A 87 -3.40 -3.06 13.84
C GLY A 87 -2.45 -3.66 14.88
N ARG A 88 -1.97 -4.89 14.66
CA ARG A 88 -1.01 -5.56 15.53
C ARG A 88 -0.20 -6.60 14.76
N ASP A 89 0.97 -6.94 15.29
CA ASP A 89 1.82 -8.00 14.76
C ASP A 89 1.20 -9.39 15.00
N ALA A 90 1.62 -10.36 14.19
CA ALA A 90 1.31 -11.76 14.39
C ALA A 90 2.24 -12.38 15.45
N ASP A 91 1.75 -13.36 16.20
CA ASP A 91 2.56 -14.16 17.13
C ASP A 91 3.28 -15.31 16.39
N GLY A 92 3.92 -15.01 15.27
CA GLY A 92 4.61 -15.97 14.41
C GLY A 92 4.06 -16.04 12.99
N GLU A 93 4.29 -17.18 12.33
CA GLU A 93 3.78 -17.45 10.99
C GLU A 93 2.26 -17.67 11.02
N LEU A 94 1.56 -17.12 10.02
CA LEU A 94 0.11 -17.24 9.90
C LEU A 94 -0.25 -18.28 8.85
N HIS A 95 -1.20 -19.15 9.18
CA HIS A 95 -1.87 -19.98 8.20
C HIS A 95 -2.99 -19.21 7.48
N ALA A 96 -3.43 -19.75 6.35
CA ALA A 96 -4.51 -19.16 5.56
C ALA A 96 -5.78 -18.98 6.43
N GLY A 97 -6.28 -17.75 6.50
CA GLY A 97 -7.48 -17.40 7.28
C GLY A 97 -7.19 -16.78 8.65
N GLU A 98 -5.97 -16.90 9.19
CA GLU A 98 -5.65 -16.40 10.55
C GLU A 98 -5.38 -14.89 10.60
N GLY A 99 -5.03 -14.29 9.46
CA GLY A 99 -4.67 -12.86 9.38
C GLY A 99 -5.83 -11.89 9.64
N ALA A 100 -7.09 -12.31 9.49
CA ALA A 100 -8.24 -11.43 9.64
C ALA A 100 -8.33 -10.78 11.03
N GLY A 101 -7.92 -11.50 12.08
CA GLY A 101 -7.89 -10.98 13.45
C GLY A 101 -6.81 -9.94 13.74
N LEU A 102 -5.91 -9.68 12.79
CA LEU A 102 -4.87 -8.65 12.89
C LEU A 102 -5.30 -7.34 12.20
N VAL A 103 -6.34 -7.40 11.37
CA VAL A 103 -6.86 -6.24 10.64
C VAL A 103 -7.65 -5.36 11.59
N CYS A 104 -7.33 -4.07 11.63
CA CYS A 104 -8.07 -3.09 12.41
C CYS A 104 -9.01 -2.22 11.57
N GLY A 105 -8.82 -2.16 10.24
CA GLY A 105 -9.67 -1.38 9.36
C GLY A 105 -9.41 -1.62 7.88
N TYR A 106 -10.25 -1.01 7.05
CA TYR A 106 -10.17 -1.07 5.59
C TYR A 106 -10.34 0.33 5.00
N GLY A 107 -9.83 0.52 3.79
CA GLY A 107 -9.99 1.75 3.04
C GLY A 107 -9.89 1.53 1.54
N VAL A 108 -9.98 2.63 0.79
CA VAL A 108 -9.77 2.65 -0.67
C VAL A 108 -8.50 3.43 -0.95
N GLY A 109 -7.61 2.86 -1.76
CA GLY A 109 -6.36 3.47 -2.19
C GLY A 109 -6.29 3.57 -3.71
N LEU A 110 -5.44 4.47 -4.19
CA LEU A 110 -5.01 4.50 -5.58
C LEU A 110 -3.54 4.10 -5.65
N ASP A 111 -3.26 2.96 -6.27
CA ASP A 111 -1.90 2.64 -6.69
C ASP A 111 -1.58 3.41 -7.97
N LEU A 112 -0.75 4.44 -7.83
CA LEU A 112 -0.28 5.24 -8.93
C LEU A 112 1.05 4.72 -9.44
N THR A 113 1.10 4.49 -10.74
CA THR A 113 2.23 3.86 -11.41
C THR A 113 2.69 4.70 -12.59
N ARG A 114 3.98 5.04 -12.60
CA ARG A 114 4.67 5.56 -13.80
C ARG A 114 4.90 4.38 -14.74
N ARG A 115 3.94 4.10 -15.61
CA ARG A 115 3.83 2.82 -16.32
C ARG A 115 4.97 2.61 -17.29
N ASP A 116 5.36 3.67 -18.00
CA ASP A 116 6.51 3.72 -18.88
C ASP A 116 7.85 3.35 -18.21
N LEU A 117 7.96 3.49 -16.88
CA LEU A 117 9.16 3.12 -16.12
C LEU A 117 9.08 1.75 -15.45
N GLN A 118 7.91 1.12 -15.43
CA GLN A 118 7.70 -0.16 -14.79
C GLN A 118 7.94 -1.28 -15.80
N ALA A 119 9.16 -1.82 -15.81
CA ALA A 119 9.56 -2.99 -16.60
C ALA A 119 9.13 -4.31 -15.94
#